data_AF-A0A0B1NWA9-F1
#
_entry.id   AF-A0A0B1NWA9-F1
#
_cell.length_a   1.000
_cell.length_b   1.000
_cell.length_c   1.000
_cell.angle_alpha   90.00
_cell.angle_beta   90.00
_cell.angle_gamma   90.00
#
_symmetry.space_group_name_H-M   'P 1'
#
loop_
_entity.id
_entity.type
_entity.pdbx_description
1 polymer ?
#
loop_
_entity_poly.entity_id
_entity_poly.type
_entity_poly.pdbx_seq_one_letter_code
_entity_poly.pdbx_strand_id
1 'polypeptide(L)'
;MGMKIPLTICIDSFSLYECLVKLGTTKEKRLMIDIAAVRQAYERREITEKVLIKGESNPADAMTKSVGCNQTLCNIISTNKYNLEKEAWVDRGEEKSENFVVNENKDEE
;
A
#
# COMPACT_ATOMS: atom_id res chain seq x y z
N MET A 1 -21.98 -1.11 -13.08
CA MET A 1 -20.97 -1.70 -12.17
C MET A 1 -19.61 -1.22 -12.61
N GLY A 2 -18.85 -0.54 -11.75
CA GLY A 2 -17.54 0.06 -12.10
C GLY A 2 -16.39 -0.95 -12.01
N MET A 3 -15.39 -0.81 -12.88
CA MET A 3 -14.13 -1.55 -12.78
C MET A 3 -13.45 -1.26 -11.44
N LYS A 4 -13.01 -2.31 -10.74
CA LYS A 4 -12.04 -2.18 -9.65
C LYS A 4 -10.65 -2.02 -10.25
N ILE A 5 -10.06 -0.84 -10.10
CA ILE A 5 -8.69 -0.58 -10.51
C ILE A 5 -7.79 -0.94 -9.32
N PRO A 6 -6.81 -1.85 -9.48
CA PRO A 6 -5.88 -2.19 -8.40
C PRO A 6 -5.05 -0.95 -8.03
N LEU A 7 -4.94 -0.69 -6.72
CA LEU A 7 -4.18 0.43 -6.17
C LEU A 7 -3.00 -0.09 -5.35
N THR A 8 -1.80 0.23 -5.81
CA THR A 8 -0.54 -0.04 -5.11
C THR A 8 -0.05 1.23 -4.42
N ILE A 9 0.27 1.14 -3.13
CA ILE A 9 0.91 2.24 -2.39
C ILE A 9 2.42 2.02 -2.35
N CYS A 10 3.18 3.03 -2.77
CA CYS A 10 4.64 3.07 -2.63
C CYS A 10 5.04 4.01 -1.50
N ILE A 11 5.95 3.57 -0.62
CA ILE A 11 6.40 4.29 0.57
C ILE A 11 7.92 4.20 0.64
N ASP A 12 8.61 5.27 1.01
CA ASP A 12 10.06 5.29 1.25
C ASP A 12 10.42 5.38 2.74
N SER A 13 9.45 5.67 3.59
CA SER A 13 9.59 5.60 5.05
C SER A 13 9.47 4.16 5.55
N PHE A 14 10.61 3.56 5.92
CA PHE A 14 10.64 2.22 6.51
C PHE A 14 9.80 2.12 7.79
N SER A 15 9.81 3.14 8.65
CA SER A 15 9.02 3.14 9.90
C SER A 15 7.51 3.12 9.63
N LEU A 16 7.04 3.84 8.60
CA LEU A 16 5.65 3.79 8.16
C LEU A 16 5.31 2.43 7.53
N TYR A 17 6.21 1.88 6.70
CA TYR A 17 6.04 0.55 6.11
C TYR A 17 5.89 -0.53 7.19
N GLU A 18 6.78 -0.54 8.19
CA GLU A 18 6.67 -1.46 9.32
C GLU A 18 5.39 -1.26 10.11
N CYS A 19 4.97 -0.02 10.32
CA CYS A 19 3.69 0.26 10.97
C CYS A 19 2.52 -0.32 10.14
N LEU A 20 2.54 -0.24 8.81
CA LEU A 20 1.47 -0.77 7.97
C LEU A 20 1.48 -2.30 7.81
N VAL A 21 2.63 -2.96 8.00
CA VAL A 21 2.79 -4.41 7.78
C VAL A 21 2.76 -5.21 9.09
N LYS A 22 3.47 -4.77 10.13
CA LYS A 22 3.74 -5.57 11.35
C LYS A 22 2.85 -5.23 12.54
N LEU A 23 1.69 -4.60 12.32
CA LEU A 23 0.84 -4.05 13.40
C LEU A 23 1.59 -3.11 14.37
N GLY A 24 2.68 -2.48 13.92
CA GLY A 24 3.41 -1.50 14.72
C GLY A 24 2.49 -0.38 15.21
N THR A 25 2.83 0.25 16.33
CA THR A 25 2.03 1.34 16.90
C THR A 25 2.83 2.63 16.96
N THR A 26 2.14 3.76 16.83
CA THR A 26 2.71 5.09 17.07
C THR A 26 1.97 5.73 18.24
N LYS A 27 2.66 6.59 18.99
CA LYS A 27 2.05 7.36 20.10
C LYS A 27 1.35 8.62 19.62
N GLU A 28 1.55 9.00 18.36
CA GLU A 28 0.94 10.19 17.80
C GLU A 28 -0.52 9.91 17.42
N LYS A 29 -1.44 10.51 18.16
CA LYS A 29 -2.88 10.21 18.08
C LYS A 29 -3.48 10.41 16.68
N ARG A 30 -3.04 11.45 15.95
CA ARG A 30 -3.55 11.70 14.59
C ARG A 30 -3.04 10.68 13.60
N LEU A 31 -1.73 10.41 13.62
CA LEU A 31 -1.13 9.39 12.77
C LEU A 31 -1.72 7.99 13.00
N MET A 32 -2.15 7.64 14.22
CA MET A 32 -2.87 6.38 14.48
C MET A 32 -4.17 6.28 13.67
N ILE A 33 -4.91 7.38 13.53
CA ILE A 33 -6.18 7.41 12.77
C ILE A 33 -5.89 7.19 11.28
N ASP A 34 -4.90 7.90 10.74
CA ASP A 34 -4.53 7.78 9.33
C ASP A 34 -4.04 6.37 8.99
N ILE A 35 -3.21 5.79 9.87
CA ILE A 35 -2.72 4.42 9.71
C ILE A 35 -3.85 3.40 9.81
N ALA A 36 -4.81 3.59 10.72
CA ALA A 36 -5.99 2.73 10.83
C ALA A 36 -6.85 2.79 9.56
N ALA A 37 -7.04 3.97 8.97
CA ALA A 37 -7.76 4.13 7.72
C ALA A 37 -7.07 3.40 6.55
N VAL A 38 -5.74 3.55 6.41
CA VAL A 38 -4.97 2.84 5.37
C VAL A 38 -5.03 1.33 5.56
N ARG A 39 -4.94 0.84 6.82
CA ARG A 39 -5.09 -0.59 7.12
C ARG A 39 -6.48 -1.09 6.75
N GLN A 40 -7.54 -0.34 7.06
CA GLN A 40 -8.90 -0.72 6.71
C GLN A 40 -9.12 -0.76 5.19
N ALA A 41 -8.61 0.23 4.45
CA ALA A 41 -8.67 0.22 2.99
C ALA A 41 -7.89 -0.96 2.39
N TYR A 42 -6.75 -1.33 3.02
CA TYR A 42 -6.02 -2.53 2.66
C TYR A 42 -6.86 -3.80 2.95
N GLU A 43 -7.47 -3.95 4.12
CA GLU A 43 -8.36 -5.08 4.46
C GLU A 43 -9.53 -5.22 3.47
N ARG A 44 -10.11 -4.10 3.04
CA ARG A 44 -11.21 -4.05 2.07
C ARG A 44 -10.80 -4.31 0.61
N ARG A 45 -9.51 -4.56 0.36
CA ARG A 45 -8.93 -4.69 -1.00
C ARG A 45 -9.13 -3.45 -1.88
N GLU A 46 -9.27 -2.28 -1.24
CA GLU A 46 -9.22 -0.98 -1.94
C GLU A 46 -7.77 -0.63 -2.27
N ILE A 47 -6.82 -1.05 -1.43
CA ILE A 47 -5.38 -1.08 -1.70
C ILE A 47 -4.95 -2.54 -1.83
N THR A 48 -4.38 -2.90 -2.97
CA THR A 48 -3.96 -4.27 -3.28
C THR A 48 -2.58 -4.58 -2.73
N GLU A 49 -1.65 -3.63 -2.84
CA GLU A 49 -0.24 -3.85 -2.53
C GLU A 49 0.37 -2.68 -1.74
N LYS A 50 1.39 -3.00 -0.94
CA LYS A 50 2.26 -2.04 -0.27
C LYS A 50 3.69 -2.33 -0.68
N VAL A 51 4.39 -1.31 -1.16
CA VAL A 51 5.76 -1.44 -1.68
C VAL A 51 6.65 -0.43 -0.97
N LEU A 52 7.74 -0.90 -0.37
CA LEU A 52 8.84 -0.07 0.08
C LEU A 52 9.73 0.26 -1.12
N ILE A 53 10.03 1.53 -1.33
CA ILE A 53 10.86 2.02 -2.42
C ILE A 53 12.01 2.87 -1.87
N LYS A 54 13.10 3.01 -2.63
CA LYS A 54 14.14 3.98 -2.29
C LYS A 54 13.61 5.40 -2.39
N GLY A 55 13.88 6.23 -1.39
CA GLY A 55 13.49 7.65 -1.38
C GLY A 55 14.02 8.45 -2.56
N GLU A 56 15.22 8.14 -3.05
CA GLU A 56 15.81 8.76 -4.25
C GLU A 56 14.99 8.49 -5.53
N SER A 57 14.30 7.35 -5.55
CA SER A 57 13.37 6.96 -6.61
C SER A 57 11.92 7.31 -6.26
N ASN A 58 11.64 8.07 -5.20
CA ASN A 58 10.28 8.45 -4.85
C ASN A 58 9.93 9.80 -5.50
N PRO A 59 8.94 9.85 -6.41
CA PRO A 59 8.58 11.12 -7.04
C PRO A 59 7.98 12.08 -6.01
N ALA A 60 7.31 11.57 -4.95
CA ALA A 60 6.76 12.41 -3.90
C ALA A 60 7.85 13.10 -3.07
N ASP A 61 8.96 12.40 -2.76
CA ASP A 61 10.11 13.00 -2.09
C ASP A 61 10.74 14.11 -2.95
N ALA A 62 10.97 13.83 -4.24
CA ALA A 62 11.54 14.81 -5.15
C ALA A 62 10.62 16.04 -5.36
N MET A 63 9.30 15.85 -5.34
CA MET A 63 8.31 16.92 -5.46
C MET A 63 8.12 17.74 -4.17
N THR A 64 8.31 17.13 -3.00
CA THR A 64 8.19 17.83 -1.70
C THR A 64 9.48 18.56 -1.32
N LYS A 65 10.62 18.18 -1.90
CA LYS A 65 11.89 18.90 -1.78
C LYS A 65 11.95 20.09 -2.76
N SER A 66 12.33 21.25 -2.24
CA SER A 66 12.39 22.52 -3.00
C SER A 66 13.34 22.49 -4.20
N VAL A 67 14.35 21.62 -4.19
CA VAL A 67 15.40 21.57 -5.22
C VAL A 67 15.03 20.66 -6.41
N GLY A 68 14.09 19.72 -6.25
CA GLY A 68 13.83 18.64 -7.23
C GLY A 68 12.49 18.66 -7.94
N CYS A 69 11.55 19.52 -7.52
CA CYS A 69 10.15 19.45 -7.93
C CYS A 69 9.94 19.71 -9.43
N ASN A 70 10.49 20.82 -9.96
CA ASN A 70 10.30 21.21 -11.36
C ASN A 70 10.89 20.18 -12.33
N GLN A 71 12.07 19.63 -12.02
CA GLN A 71 12.71 18.64 -12.88
C GLN A 71 11.96 17.31 -12.89
N THR A 72 11.48 16.86 -11.74
CA THR A 72 10.69 15.62 -11.62
C THR A 72 9.40 15.71 -12.41
N LEU A 73 8.67 16.82 -12.28
CA LEU A 73 7.45 17.07 -13.06
C LEU A 73 7.73 17.13 -14.56
N CYS A 74 8.75 17.88 -14.98
CA CYS A 74 9.15 17.97 -16.39
C CYS A 74 9.47 16.58 -16.98
N ASN A 75 10.19 15.73 -16.25
CA ASN A 75 10.53 14.38 -16.69
C ASN A 75 9.28 13.50 -16.83
N ILE A 76 8.38 13.52 -15.85
CA ILE A 76 7.12 12.74 -15.91
C ILE A 76 6.27 13.20 -17.08
N ILE A 77 6.09 14.51 -17.27
CA ILE A 77 5.28 15.06 -18.36
C ILE A 77 5.88 14.73 -19.73
N SER A 78 7.21 14.85 -19.86
CA SER A 78 7.88 14.67 -21.15
C SER A 78 8.01 13.21 -21.57
N THR A 79 8.12 12.30 -20.60
CA THR A 79 8.38 10.87 -20.88
C THR A 79 7.17 9.97 -20.64
N ASN A 80 6.16 10.47 -19.92
CA ASN A 80 5.03 9.71 -19.37
C ASN A 80 5.47 8.44 -18.62
N LYS A 81 6.67 8.48 -18.03
CA LYS A 81 7.31 7.37 -17.35
C LYS A 81 7.94 7.84 -16.06
N TYR A 82 8.06 6.91 -15.13
CA TYR A 82 8.78 7.12 -13.90
C TYR A 82 9.37 5.79 -13.42
N ASN A 83 10.62 5.80 -12.96
CA ASN A 83 11.33 4.60 -12.52
C ASN A 83 11.33 4.54 -10.99
N LEU A 84 10.69 3.49 -10.46
CA LEU A 84 10.65 3.21 -9.03
C LEU A 84 11.63 2.08 -8.71
N GLU A 85 12.49 2.27 -7.72
CA GLU A 85 13.36 1.21 -7.20
C GLU A 85 12.70 0.57 -5.97
N LYS A 86 12.22 -0.68 -6.12
CA LYS A 86 11.56 -1.43 -5.06
C LYS A 86 12.59 -2.09 -4.14
N GLU A 87 12.38 -1.96 -2.83
CA GLU A 87 13.22 -2.58 -1.79
C GLU A 87 12.52 -3.75 -1.10
N ALA A 88 11.21 -3.63 -0.82
CA ALA A 88 10.41 -4.70 -0.22
C ALA A 88 8.94 -4.57 -0.67
N TRP A 89 8.19 -5.66 -0.66
CA TRP A 89 6.77 -5.64 -0.97
C TRP A 89 6.00 -6.72 -0.21
N VAL A 90 4.71 -6.49 -0.03
CA VAL A 90 3.76 -7.50 0.43
C VAL A 90 2.78 -7.79 -0.69
N ASP A 91 2.94 -8.96 -1.31
CA ASP A 91 1.97 -9.55 -2.22
C ASP A 91 0.92 -10.32 -1.39
N ARG A 92 -0.36 -10.14 -1.72
CA ARG A 92 -1.46 -10.85 -1.05
C ARG A 92 -2.07 -11.99 -1.83
N GLY A 93 -1.57 -12.28 -3.04
CA GLY A 93 -2.12 -13.30 -3.92
C GLY A 93 -3.59 -13.05 -4.28
N GLU A 94 -4.07 -13.72 -5.33
CA GLU A 94 -5.51 -13.79 -5.58
C GLU A 94 -6.15 -14.66 -4.50
N GLU A 95 -7.18 -14.15 -3.81
CA GLU A 95 -7.96 -14.95 -2.87
C GLU A 95 -8.57 -16.12 -3.67
N LYS A 96 -8.13 -17.35 -3.41
CA LYS A 96 -8.94 -18.50 -3.78
C LYS A 96 -10.23 -18.37 -2.99
N SER A 97 -11.36 -18.31 -3.68
CA SER A 97 -12.67 -18.40 -3.07
C SER A 97 -12.73 -19.67 -2.24
N GLU A 98 -12.54 -19.56 -0.92
CA GLU A 98 -12.78 -20.67 -0.01
C GLU A 98 -14.28 -20.93 -0.02
N ASN A 99 -14.69 -22.01 -0.69
CA ASN A 99 -16.01 -22.58 -0.52
C ASN A 99 -16.11 -23.05 0.94
N PHE A 100 -16.75 -22.25 1.79
CA PHE A 100 -17.13 -22.66 3.14
C PHE A 100 -18.17 -23.77 3.02
N VAL A 101 -17.72 -25.03 3.04
CA VAL A 101 -18.61 -26.17 3.24
C VAL A 101 -18.92 -26.20 4.73
N VAL A 102 -20.15 -25.81 5.07
CA VAL A 102 -20.73 -26.06 6.39
C VAL A 102 -20.86 -27.57 6.53
N ASN A 103 -20.02 -28.19 7.36
CA ASN A 103 -20.30 -29.55 7.83
C ASN A 103 -21.42 -29.43 8.86
N GLU A 104 -22.62 -29.83 8.48
CA GLU A 104 -23.70 -30.08 9.43
C GLU A 104 -23.29 -31.24 10.34
N ASN A 105 -23.08 -30.92 11.63
CA ASN A 105 -22.94 -31.92 12.68
C ASN A 105 -24.24 -32.74 12.74
N LYS A 106 -24.16 -34.04 12.47
CA LYS A 106 -25.15 -35.00 12.94
C LYS A 106 -24.67 -35.55 14.27
N ASP A 107 -25.12 -34.91 15.34
CA ASP A 107 -25.32 -35.57 16.61
C ASP A 107 -26.58 -36.43 16.47
N GLU A 108 -26.41 -37.74 16.27
CA GLU A 108 -27.48 -38.73 16.47
C GLU A 108 -26.90 -39.90 17.29
N GLU A 109 -27.28 -39.89 18.57
CA GLU A 109 -27.52 -41.00 19.52
C GLU A 109 -26.48 -42.12 19.71
#